data_AF-A0A2S7PQX5-F1
#
_entry.id   AF-A0A2S7PQX5-F1
#
_cell.length_a   1.000
_cell.length_b   1.000
_cell.length_c   1.000
_cell.angle_alpha   90.00
_cell.angle_beta   90.00
_cell.angle_gamma   90.00
#
_symmetry.space_group_name_H-M   'P 1'
#
loop_
_entity.id
_entity.type
_entity.pdbx_description
1 polymer ?
#
loop_
_entity_poly.entity_id
_entity_poly.type
_entity_poly.pdbx_seq_one_letter_code
_entity_poly.pdbx_strand_id
1 'polypeptide(L)'
;MCTVGRRASIAQGRALLSIWDRSFSSALPAGVEPAVVETLKEFSLLLRSSSSVVTPGEIPPASAHLAPLFGAIAAILGMGLQQTAYVFMLSHVKALLSAAVRASMFGPYHAQKVLASAEVQKGIGECIEREWDTKVEDAGQSVPVMDLWIGRHEMLYSRIFNS
;
A
#
# COMPACT_ATOMS: atom_id res chain seq x y z
N MET A 1 -3.98 -5.09 -13.32
CA MET A 1 -2.82 -5.17 -12.41
C MET A 1 -1.91 -6.29 -12.89
N CYS A 2 -0.65 -5.97 -13.20
CA CYS A 2 0.36 -6.98 -13.53
C CYS A 2 0.71 -7.89 -12.33
N THR A 3 1.24 -9.09 -12.59
CA THR A 3 1.61 -10.08 -11.56
C THR A 3 2.64 -9.55 -10.57
N VAL A 4 3.60 -8.76 -11.05
CA VAL A 4 4.65 -8.11 -10.26
C VAL A 4 4.05 -7.12 -9.26
N GLY A 5 3.24 -6.17 -9.74
CA GLY A 5 2.57 -5.19 -8.91
C GLY A 5 1.63 -5.83 -7.88
N ARG A 6 0.91 -6.87 -8.29
CA ARG A 6 0.05 -7.67 -7.38
C ARG A 6 0.87 -8.29 -6.26
N ARG A 7 1.98 -8.95 -6.59
CA ARG A 7 2.84 -9.61 -5.61
C ARG A 7 3.45 -8.59 -4.64
N ALA A 8 3.92 -7.45 -5.14
CA ALA A 8 4.47 -6.37 -4.34
C ALA A 8 3.45 -5.82 -3.33
N SER A 9 2.24 -5.51 -3.82
CA SER A 9 1.14 -5.00 -2.98
C SER A 9 0.74 -6.00 -1.89
N ILE A 10 0.65 -7.28 -2.22
CA ILE A 10 0.30 -8.34 -1.25
C ILE A 10 1.43 -8.53 -0.22
N ALA A 11 2.69 -8.54 -0.66
CA ALA A 11 3.82 -8.69 0.24
C ALA A 11 3.88 -7.54 1.26
N GLN A 12 3.66 -6.30 0.81
CA GLN A 12 3.61 -5.12 1.67
C GLN A 12 2.44 -5.18 2.67
N GLY A 13 1.24 -5.57 2.24
CA GLY A 13 0.10 -5.70 3.15
C GLY A 13 0.27 -6.83 4.17
N ARG A 14 0.86 -7.97 3.79
CA ARG A 14 1.24 -9.02 4.76
C ARG A 14 2.27 -8.53 5.78
N ALA A 15 3.25 -7.73 5.36
CA ALA A 15 4.21 -7.12 6.27
C ALA A 15 3.52 -6.15 7.24
N LEU A 16 2.55 -5.36 6.76
CA LEU A 16 1.76 -4.47 7.60
C LEU A 16 0.93 -5.22 8.65
N LEU A 17 0.32 -6.35 8.31
CA LEU A 17 -0.37 -7.21 9.29
C LEU A 17 0.57 -7.76 10.36
N SER A 18 1.81 -8.12 9.98
CA SER A 18 2.81 -8.55 10.96
C SER A 18 3.18 -7.42 11.94
N ILE A 19 3.28 -6.17 11.45
CA ILE A 19 3.50 -4.99 12.30
C ILE A 19 2.29 -4.72 13.19
N TRP A 20 1.07 -4.89 12.65
CA TRP A 20 -0.15 -4.80 13.43
C TRP A 20 -0.13 -5.76 14.62
N ASP A 21 0.10 -7.05 14.37
CA ASP A 21 0.12 -8.09 15.40
C ASP A 21 1.19 -7.80 16.47
N ARG A 22 2.37 -7.33 16.06
CA ARG A 22 3.54 -7.14 16.94
C ARG A 22 3.60 -5.79 17.65
N SER A 23 2.87 -4.79 17.19
CA SER A 23 3.08 -3.40 17.65
C SER A 23 1.80 -2.60 17.82
N PHE A 24 0.94 -2.52 16.80
CA PHE A 24 -0.24 -1.65 16.89
C PHE A 24 -1.37 -2.23 17.74
N SER A 25 -1.52 -3.56 17.77
CA SER A 25 -2.58 -4.26 18.51
C SER A 25 -2.58 -3.98 20.01
N SER A 26 -1.44 -3.61 20.60
CA SER A 26 -1.29 -3.27 22.02
C SER A 26 -1.43 -1.78 22.32
N ALA A 27 -1.46 -0.92 21.30
CA ALA A 27 -1.47 0.54 21.41
C ALA A 27 -2.77 1.15 20.87
N LEU A 28 -3.90 0.51 21.16
CA LEU A 28 -5.21 0.94 20.65
C LEU A 28 -5.68 2.23 21.35
N PRO A 29 -6.25 3.19 20.59
CA PRO A 29 -6.93 4.33 21.18
C PRO A 29 -8.10 3.92 22.08
N ALA A 30 -8.45 4.79 23.04
CA ALA A 30 -9.64 4.60 23.85
C ALA A 30 -10.91 4.70 22.98
N GLY A 31 -11.86 3.77 23.16
CA GLY A 31 -13.13 3.77 22.42
C GLY A 31 -13.15 2.96 21.13
N VAL A 32 -12.06 2.26 20.77
CA VAL A 32 -12.08 1.30 19.67
C VAL A 32 -13.02 0.14 20.03
N GLU A 33 -14.01 -0.12 19.18
CA GLU A 33 -14.90 -1.26 19.35
C GLU A 33 -14.14 -2.59 19.20
N PRO A 34 -14.25 -3.51 20.17
CA PRO A 34 -13.58 -4.81 20.09
C PRO A 34 -13.94 -5.61 18.83
N ALA A 35 -15.16 -5.43 18.31
CA ALA A 35 -15.64 -6.10 17.10
C ALA A 35 -14.79 -5.79 15.87
N VAL A 36 -14.36 -4.53 15.69
CA VAL A 36 -13.56 -4.12 14.52
C VAL A 36 -12.17 -4.76 14.55
N VAL A 37 -11.57 -4.86 15.74
CA VAL A 37 -10.29 -5.54 15.94
C VAL A 37 -10.43 -7.04 15.66
N GLU A 38 -11.55 -7.63 16.05
CA GLU A 38 -11.83 -9.05 15.79
C GLU A 38 -12.00 -9.33 14.29
N THR A 39 -12.69 -8.45 13.53
CA THR A 39 -12.78 -8.58 12.07
C THR A 39 -11.41 -8.60 11.39
N LEU A 40 -10.45 -7.76 11.84
CA LEU A 40 -9.10 -7.77 11.28
C LEU A 40 -8.32 -9.06 11.63
N LYS A 41 -8.57 -9.64 12.81
CA LYS A 41 -8.00 -10.95 13.19
C LYS A 41 -8.61 -12.07 12.34
N GLU A 42 -9.93 -12.09 12.15
CA GLU A 42 -10.62 -13.07 11.30
C GLU A 42 -10.08 -13.01 9.87
N PHE A 43 -9.92 -11.81 9.31
CA PHE A 43 -9.28 -11.61 8.01
C PHE A 43 -7.85 -12.17 7.96
N SER A 44 -7.07 -11.94 9.01
CA SER A 44 -5.70 -12.46 9.13
C SER A 44 -5.65 -13.98 9.23
N LEU A 45 -6.61 -14.60 9.92
CA LEU A 45 -6.78 -16.06 9.98
C LEU A 45 -7.16 -16.63 8.61
N LEU A 46 -8.10 -15.98 7.92
CA LEU A 46 -8.53 -16.38 6.58
C LEU A 46 -7.36 -16.30 5.59
N LEU A 47 -6.52 -15.26 5.65
CA LEU A 47 -5.30 -15.17 4.82
C LEU A 47 -4.29 -16.29 5.06
N ARG A 48 -4.21 -16.83 6.28
CA ARG A 48 -3.33 -17.95 6.63
C ARG A 48 -3.91 -19.28 6.12
N SER A 49 -5.22 -19.49 6.25
CA SER A 49 -5.89 -20.70 5.74
C SER A 49 -5.95 -20.75 4.22
N SER A 50 -6.03 -19.60 3.55
CA SER A 50 -6.09 -19.48 2.08
C SER A 50 -4.77 -19.80 1.36
N SER A 51 -3.67 -19.93 2.10
CA SER A 51 -2.34 -20.09 1.50
C SER A 51 -2.08 -21.51 0.97
N SER A 52 -2.99 -22.46 1.20
CA SER A 52 -2.83 -23.88 0.85
C SER A 52 -3.54 -24.33 -0.43
N VAL A 53 -4.49 -23.57 -0.98
CA VAL A 53 -5.23 -23.96 -2.20
C VAL A 53 -5.53 -22.72 -3.04
N VAL A 54 -4.75 -22.48 -4.09
CA VAL A 54 -5.14 -21.56 -5.18
C VAL A 54 -5.22 -22.39 -6.45
N THR A 55 -6.44 -22.80 -6.80
CA THR A 55 -6.72 -23.39 -8.09
C THR A 55 -6.45 -22.33 -9.17
N PRO A 56 -5.72 -22.64 -10.26
CA PRO A 56 -5.51 -21.69 -11.35
C PRO A 56 -6.86 -21.21 -11.90
N GLY A 57 -7.13 -19.91 -11.82
CA GLY A 57 -8.38 -19.29 -12.32
C GLY A 57 -9.42 -18.94 -11.25
N GLU A 58 -9.26 -19.40 -10.01
CA GLU A 58 -10.15 -19.01 -8.91
C GLU A 58 -9.64 -17.75 -8.18
N ILE A 59 -10.58 -16.88 -7.79
CA ILE A 59 -10.28 -15.69 -7.00
C ILE A 59 -10.00 -16.16 -5.57
N PRO A 60 -8.81 -15.88 -5.01
CA PRO A 60 -8.51 -16.28 -3.64
C PRO A 60 -9.48 -15.58 -2.67
N PRO A 61 -9.94 -16.26 -1.63
CA PRO A 61 -10.98 -15.74 -0.74
C PRO A 61 -10.51 -14.52 0.09
N ALA A 62 -9.19 -14.32 0.24
CA ALA A 62 -8.62 -13.04 0.64
C ALA A 62 -7.28 -12.74 -0.01
N SER A 63 -7.00 -11.44 -0.18
CA SER A 63 -5.72 -10.91 -0.62
C SER A 63 -5.31 -9.73 0.25
N ALA A 64 -4.12 -9.83 0.86
CA ALA A 64 -3.59 -8.83 1.79
C ALA A 64 -3.00 -7.61 1.07
N HIS A 65 -3.80 -6.88 0.30
CA HIS A 65 -3.34 -5.69 -0.42
C HIS A 65 -3.03 -4.54 0.55
N LEU A 66 -1.91 -3.85 0.29
CA LEU A 66 -1.45 -2.77 1.17
C LEU A 66 -2.48 -1.65 1.37
N ALA A 67 -3.08 -1.11 0.29
CA ALA A 67 -3.92 0.09 0.39
C ALA A 67 -5.18 -0.12 1.26
N PRO A 68 -6.02 -1.16 1.04
CA PRO A 68 -7.17 -1.41 1.90
C PRO A 68 -6.78 -1.71 3.36
N LEU A 69 -5.69 -2.48 3.57
CA LEU A 69 -5.21 -2.80 4.92
C LEU A 69 -4.68 -1.58 5.67
N PHE A 70 -3.96 -0.71 4.97
CA PHE A 70 -3.49 0.55 5.55
C PHE A 70 -4.67 1.42 5.98
N GLY A 71 -5.69 1.55 5.13
CA GLY A 71 -6.91 2.29 5.46
C GLY A 71 -7.64 1.70 6.67
N ALA A 72 -7.83 0.37 6.71
CA ALA A 72 -8.48 -0.30 7.82
C ALA A 72 -7.73 -0.10 9.15
N ILE A 73 -6.40 -0.28 9.14
CA ILE A 73 -5.57 -0.09 10.34
C ILE A 73 -5.56 1.39 10.77
N ALA A 74 -5.45 2.33 9.83
CA ALA A 74 -5.48 3.75 10.12
C ALA A 74 -6.81 4.18 10.75
N ALA A 75 -7.94 3.64 10.26
CA ALA A 75 -9.25 3.87 10.85
C ALA A 75 -9.35 3.31 12.28
N ILE A 76 -8.84 2.11 12.54
CA ILE A 76 -8.79 1.53 13.90
C ILE A 76 -7.93 2.40 14.83
N LEU A 77 -6.84 2.98 14.30
CA LEU A 77 -5.97 3.90 15.05
C LEU A 77 -6.55 5.33 15.17
N GLY A 78 -7.78 5.57 14.73
CA GLY A 78 -8.48 6.84 14.87
C GLY A 78 -8.02 7.93 13.91
N MET A 79 -7.35 7.59 12.82
CA MET A 79 -6.97 8.55 11.78
C MET A 79 -8.19 8.93 10.94
N GLY A 80 -8.35 10.24 10.68
CA GLY A 80 -9.36 10.71 9.73
C GLY A 80 -9.07 10.26 8.29
N LEU A 81 -10.10 10.22 7.44
CA LEU A 81 -9.97 9.76 6.05
C LEU A 81 -8.96 10.59 5.24
N GLN A 82 -9.04 11.92 5.33
CA GLN A 82 -8.13 12.84 4.61
C GLN A 82 -6.69 12.67 5.09
N GLN A 83 -6.50 12.53 6.41
CA GLN A 83 -5.18 12.31 7.00
C GLN A 83 -4.59 10.97 6.53
N THR A 84 -5.41 9.92 6.53
CA THR A 84 -5.03 8.58 6.04
C THR A 84 -4.61 8.62 4.58
N ALA A 85 -5.42 9.24 3.71
CA ALA A 85 -5.10 9.39 2.30
C ALA A 85 -3.79 10.16 2.09
N TYR A 86 -3.61 11.29 2.79
CA TYR A 86 -2.40 12.09 2.70
C TYR A 86 -1.15 11.33 3.16
N VAL A 87 -1.20 10.67 4.31
CA VAL A 87 -0.06 9.91 4.84
C VAL A 87 0.26 8.72 3.93
N PHE A 88 -0.75 8.05 3.37
CA PHE A 88 -0.55 6.96 2.42
C PHE A 88 0.19 7.45 1.16
N MET A 89 -0.30 8.53 0.54
CA MET A 89 0.33 9.12 -0.64
C MET A 89 1.74 9.65 -0.35
N LEU A 90 1.93 10.34 0.77
CA LEU A 90 3.25 10.83 1.19
C LEU A 90 4.23 9.66 1.41
N SER A 91 3.77 8.55 1.99
CA SER A 91 4.60 7.35 2.19
C SER A 91 5.02 6.74 0.86
N HIS A 92 4.13 6.76 -0.15
CA HIS A 92 4.47 6.34 -1.51
C HIS A 92 5.55 7.24 -2.14
N VAL A 93 5.40 8.56 -2.04
CA VAL A 93 6.41 9.52 -2.53
C VAL A 93 7.77 9.31 -1.84
N LYS A 94 7.78 9.11 -0.51
CA LYS A 94 8.99 8.77 0.24
C LYS A 94 9.67 7.50 -0.30
N ALA A 95 8.90 6.47 -0.61
CA ALA A 95 9.43 5.22 -1.16
C ALA A 95 10.04 5.43 -2.56
N LEU A 96 9.38 6.20 -3.44
CA LEU A 96 9.90 6.55 -4.77
C LEU A 96 11.20 7.34 -4.69
N LEU A 97 11.27 8.36 -3.84
CA LEU A 97 12.49 9.14 -3.64
C LEU A 97 13.62 8.30 -3.06
N SER A 98 13.32 7.40 -2.11
CA SER A 98 14.29 6.45 -1.58
C SER A 98 14.84 5.53 -2.67
N ALA A 99 13.98 5.04 -3.57
CA ALA A 99 14.40 4.24 -4.71
C ALA A 99 15.27 5.05 -5.69
N ALA A 100 14.89 6.29 -6.02
CA ALA A 100 15.66 7.17 -6.90
C ALA A 100 17.06 7.49 -6.34
N VAL A 101 17.20 7.64 -5.02
CA VAL A 101 18.51 7.80 -4.37
C VAL A 101 19.36 6.53 -4.50
N ARG A 102 18.78 5.35 -4.26
CA ARG A 102 19.49 4.06 -4.44
C ARG A 102 19.88 3.78 -5.90
N ALA A 103 19.09 4.28 -6.84
CA ALA A 103 19.39 4.25 -8.27
C ALA A 103 20.37 5.36 -8.71
N SER A 104 20.93 6.13 -7.76
CA SER A 104 21.86 7.23 -8.00
C SER A 104 21.32 8.35 -8.91
N MET A 105 20.00 8.46 -9.05
CA MET A 105 19.35 9.55 -9.81
C MET A 105 19.30 10.84 -9.00
N PHE A 106 19.14 10.73 -7.67
CA PHE A 106 19.14 11.86 -6.74
C PHE A 106 20.18 11.68 -5.64
N GLY A 107 20.76 12.79 -5.20
CA GLY A 107 21.45 12.85 -3.91
C GLY A 107 20.46 12.88 -2.73
N PRO A 108 20.87 12.43 -1.52
CA PRO A 108 19.97 12.35 -0.36
C PRO A 108 19.37 13.71 0.02
N TYR A 109 20.15 14.79 -0.01
CA TYR A 109 19.65 16.14 0.26
C TYR A 109 18.68 16.65 -0.80
N HIS A 110 18.93 16.32 -2.07
CA HIS A 110 18.02 16.69 -3.15
C HIS A 110 16.67 15.98 -3.01
N ALA A 111 16.68 14.70 -2.68
CA ALA A 111 15.46 13.94 -2.39
C ALA A 111 14.67 14.54 -1.22
N GLN A 112 15.33 14.95 -0.13
CA GLN A 112 14.64 15.63 0.98
C GLN A 112 14.09 17.00 0.57
N LYS A 113 14.81 17.76 -0.26
CA LYS A 113 14.34 19.04 -0.79
C LYS A 113 13.06 18.85 -1.63
N VAL A 114 13.01 17.83 -2.48
CA VAL A 114 11.82 17.47 -3.27
C VAL A 114 10.68 17.02 -2.35
N LEU A 115 10.95 16.16 -1.37
CA LEU A 115 9.92 15.69 -0.44
C LEU A 115 9.27 16.82 0.37
N ALA A 116 10.06 17.83 0.75
CA ALA A 116 9.60 18.99 1.50
C ALA A 116 9.03 20.11 0.60
N SER A 117 8.94 19.89 -0.71
CA SER A 117 8.56 20.93 -1.66
C SER A 117 7.04 21.14 -1.70
N ALA A 118 6.65 22.39 -1.98
CA ALA A 118 5.24 22.75 -2.13
C ALA A 118 4.59 22.04 -3.33
N GLU A 119 5.38 21.75 -4.37
CA GLU A 119 4.94 21.01 -5.55
C GLU A 119 4.52 19.58 -5.20
N VAL A 120 5.30 18.87 -4.39
CA VAL A 120 4.94 17.51 -3.92
C VAL A 120 3.69 17.56 -3.05
N GLN A 121 3.63 18.50 -2.10
CA GLN A 121 2.47 18.67 -1.24
C GLN A 121 1.19 18.94 -2.06
N LYS A 122 1.27 19.86 -3.03
CA LYS A 122 0.15 20.19 -3.93
C LYS A 122 -0.24 18.99 -4.78
N GLY A 123 0.72 18.30 -5.38
CA GLY A 123 0.47 17.13 -6.23
C GLY A 123 -0.18 15.97 -5.49
N ILE A 124 0.16 15.76 -4.21
CA ILE A 124 -0.55 14.81 -3.35
C ILE A 124 -2.00 15.24 -3.16
N GLY A 125 -2.24 16.52 -2.84
CA GLY A 125 -3.58 17.09 -2.67
C GLY A 125 -4.45 16.90 -3.91
N GLU A 126 -3.94 17.28 -5.09
CA GLU A 126 -4.64 17.15 -6.37
C GLU A 126 -4.98 15.68 -6.71
N CYS A 127 -4.09 14.73 -6.38
CA CYS A 127 -4.37 13.30 -6.59
C CYS A 127 -5.46 12.79 -5.65
N ILE A 128 -5.48 13.23 -4.39
CA ILE A 128 -6.50 12.83 -3.42
C ILE A 128 -7.85 13.41 -3.83
N GLU A 129 -7.90 14.69 -4.19
CA GLU A 129 -9.12 15.36 -4.63
C GLU A 129 -9.71 14.69 -5.88
N ARG A 130 -8.87 14.35 -6.87
CA ARG A 130 -9.31 13.69 -8.10
C ARG A 130 -9.98 12.34 -7.85
N GLU A 131 -9.47 11.55 -6.91
CA GLU A 131 -9.95 10.18 -6.66
C GLU A 131 -10.89 10.08 -5.45
N TRP A 132 -11.28 11.22 -4.84
CA TRP A 132 -11.97 11.23 -3.55
C TRP A 132 -13.32 10.51 -3.58
N ASP A 133 -14.08 10.72 -4.66
CA ASP A 133 -15.41 10.14 -4.86
C ASP A 133 -15.39 8.90 -5.77
N THR A 134 -14.21 8.37 -6.09
CA THR A 134 -14.08 7.14 -6.89
C THR A 134 -14.65 5.96 -6.11
N LYS A 135 -15.64 5.28 -6.68
CA LYS A 135 -16.27 4.12 -6.05
C LYS A 135 -15.33 2.91 -6.04
N VAL A 136 -15.58 1.97 -5.13
CA VAL A 136 -14.73 0.78 -4.97
C VAL A 136 -14.75 -0.10 -6.23
N GLU A 137 -15.90 -0.19 -6.91
CA GLU A 137 -16.04 -0.91 -8.17
C GLU A 137 -15.20 -0.30 -9.31
N ASP A 138 -14.93 1.00 -9.24
CA ASP A 138 -14.14 1.75 -10.23
C ASP A 138 -12.67 1.92 -9.77
N ALA A 139 -12.35 1.49 -8.54
CA ALA A 139 -11.01 1.58 -7.96
C ALA A 139 -10.09 0.50 -8.56
N GLY A 140 -9.44 0.84 -9.68
CA GLY A 140 -8.55 -0.05 -10.41
C GLY A 140 -7.39 0.66 -11.12
N GLN A 141 -6.46 -0.12 -11.66
CA GLN A 141 -5.40 0.42 -12.52
C GLN A 141 -5.98 0.70 -13.92
N SER A 142 -6.12 1.98 -14.26
CA SER A 142 -6.69 2.44 -15.54
C SER A 142 -5.64 2.74 -16.60
N VAL A 143 -4.35 2.48 -16.32
CA VAL A 143 -3.22 2.76 -17.23
C VAL A 143 -2.52 1.47 -17.65
N PRO A 144 -2.97 0.79 -18.72
CA PRO A 144 -2.41 -0.50 -19.17
C PRO A 144 -0.91 -0.45 -19.49
N VAL A 145 -0.44 0.68 -20.03
CA VAL A 145 0.98 0.87 -20.37
C VAL A 145 1.87 0.79 -19.13
N MET A 146 1.41 1.37 -18.02
CA MET A 146 2.14 1.31 -16.76
C MET A 146 2.18 -0.12 -16.21
N ASP A 147 1.07 -0.84 -16.34
CA ASP A 147 0.98 -2.25 -15.94
C ASP A 147 1.94 -3.13 -16.75
N LEU A 148 2.05 -2.90 -18.06
CA LEU A 148 3.02 -3.60 -18.92
C LEU A 148 4.46 -3.28 -18.51
N TRP A 149 4.77 -2.00 -18.25
CA TRP A 149 6.11 -1.58 -17.86
C TRP A 149 6.54 -2.20 -16.52
N ILE A 150 5.70 -2.13 -15.49
CA ILE A 150 5.99 -2.77 -14.20
C ILE A 150 6.14 -4.29 -14.37
N GLY A 151 5.31 -4.92 -15.20
CA GLY A 151 5.41 -6.35 -15.50
C GLY A 151 6.76 -6.78 -16.10
N ARG A 152 7.45 -5.87 -16.81
CA ARG A 152 8.78 -6.14 -17.38
C ARG A 152 9.91 -6.14 -16.35
N HIS A 153 9.66 -5.69 -15.12
CA HIS A 153 10.68 -5.65 -14.07
C HIS A 153 11.30 -7.03 -13.78
N GLU A 154 10.53 -8.11 -13.93
CA GLU A 154 11.05 -9.48 -13.77
C GLU A 154 12.04 -9.91 -14.88
N MET A 155 12.04 -9.22 -16.02
CA MET A 155 12.92 -9.53 -17.16
C MET A 155 14.26 -8.82 -17.11
N LEU A 156 14.50 -7.98 -16.10
CA LEU A 156 15.77 -7.26 -15.95
C LEU A 156 16.89 -8.24 -15.55
N TYR A 157 17.99 -8.23 -16.30
CA TYR A 157 19.16 -9.07 -16.04
C TYR A 157 19.80 -8.77 -14.68
N SER A 158 19.90 -7.49 -14.30
CA SER A 158 20.35 -7.04 -12.98
C SER A 158 19.25 -6.21 -12.32
N ARG A 159 18.97 -6.51 -11.05
CA ARG A 159 17.88 -5.90 -10.28
C ARG A 159 18.39 -5.38 -8.95
N ILE A 160 18.10 -4.12 -8.66
CA ILE A 160 18.38 -3.48 -7.36
C ILE A 160 17.11 -3.41 -6.47
N PHE A 161 15.94 -3.73 -7.05
CA PHE A 161 14.65 -3.80 -6.36
C PHE A 161 13.99 -5.16 -6.63
N ASN A 162 13.02 -5.53 -5.80
CA ASN A 162 12.28 -6.81 -5.94
C ASN A 162 11.04 -6.70 -6.84
N SER A 163 10.59 -5.48 -7.14
CA SER A 163 9.40 -5.15 -7.92
C SER A 163 9.47 -3.71 -8.40
#